data_AF-A0A2X3CNW6-F1
#
_entry.id   AF-A0A2X3CNW6-F1
#
_cell.length_a   1.000
_cell.length_b   1.000
_cell.length_c   1.000
_cell.angle_alpha   90.00
_cell.angle_beta   90.00
_cell.angle_gamma   90.00
#
_symmetry.space_group_name_H-M   'P 1'
#
loop_
_entity.id
_entity.type
_entity.pdbx_description
1 polymer ?
#
loop_
_entity_poly.entity_id
_entity_poly.type
_entity_poly.pdbx_seq_one_letter_code
_entity_poly.pdbx_strand_id
1 'polypeptide(L)'
;MWIFLASIAVVALLGAFSELRPAFDGKPLSMVLVIQMFMLLSGALIIIITKTNPASISKNEVFRSGMIAIVAVYGIAWMAETMFGAHMTEIKGVLGEMVKEYPWAYAIVLLLVSKFVNSQAAALAAIVPVALAIGVDPAYIVASAPACYGYYILPTYPSDLAAIQFDRSGTTHIGRFVINHSFILPGLIGVGVSCVFGWVFAAMYGFL
;
A
#
# COMPACT_ATOMS: atom_id res chain seq x y z
N MET A 1 19.88 -9.76 12.58
CA MET A 1 19.34 -10.31 11.32
C MET A 1 18.37 -11.46 11.56
N TRP A 2 18.80 -12.57 12.19
CA TRP A 2 17.92 -13.74 12.40
C TRP A 2 16.65 -13.46 13.20
N ILE A 3 16.72 -12.62 14.25
CA ILE A 3 15.53 -12.20 15.02
C ILE A 3 14.51 -11.52 14.09
N PHE A 4 14.96 -10.59 13.24
CA PHE A 4 14.10 -9.91 12.28
C PHE A 4 13.47 -10.88 11.28
N LEU A 5 14.27 -11.76 10.67
CA LEU A 5 13.76 -12.75 9.71
C LEU A 5 12.74 -13.71 10.35
N ALA A 6 12.99 -14.15 11.58
CA ALA A 6 12.05 -14.96 12.34
C ALA A 6 10.75 -14.21 12.62
N SER A 7 10.83 -12.93 13.02
CA SER A 7 9.64 -12.10 13.22
C SER A 7 8.84 -11.89 11.92
N ILE A 8 9.50 -11.72 10.78
CA ILE A 8 8.82 -11.65 9.47
C ILE A 8 8.10 -12.97 9.15
N ALA A 9 8.75 -14.11 9.37
CA ALA A 9 8.13 -15.41 9.16
C ALA A 9 6.88 -15.61 10.05
N VAL A 10 6.96 -15.21 11.32
CA VAL A 10 5.81 -15.26 12.24
C VAL A 10 4.69 -14.35 11.76
N VAL A 11 4.98 -13.10 11.39
CA VAL A 11 3.98 -12.16 10.88
C VAL A 11 3.33 -12.66 9.58
N ALA A 12 4.11 -13.30 8.69
CA ALA A 12 3.57 -13.90 7.48
C ALA A 12 2.61 -15.05 7.78
N LEU A 13 2.95 -15.92 8.76
CA LEU A 13 2.06 -17.00 9.22
C LEU A 13 0.76 -16.45 9.83
N LEU A 14 0.85 -15.41 10.67
CA LEU A 14 -0.31 -14.74 11.26
C LEU A 14 -1.18 -14.02 10.20
N GLY A 15 -0.56 -13.56 9.11
CA GLY A 15 -1.27 -13.00 7.96
C GLY A 15 -1.98 -14.04 7.11
N ALA A 16 -1.37 -15.21 6.94
CA ALA A 16 -1.94 -16.32 6.17
C ALA A 16 -3.09 -17.02 6.92
N PHE A 17 -2.97 -17.18 8.24
CA PHE A 17 -3.95 -17.90 9.07
C PHE A 17 -4.57 -16.95 10.09
N SER A 18 -5.79 -16.53 9.78
CA SER A 18 -6.51 -15.49 10.50
C SER A 18 -6.78 -15.86 11.97
N GLU A 19 -6.87 -17.17 12.24
CA GLU A 19 -7.17 -17.83 13.52
C GLU A 19 -5.97 -17.83 14.46
N LEU A 20 -4.75 -17.71 13.93
CA LEU A 20 -3.53 -17.63 14.72
C LEU A 20 -3.30 -16.23 15.30
N ARG A 21 -4.01 -15.21 14.78
CA ARG A 21 -3.86 -13.84 15.25
C ARG A 21 -4.41 -13.71 16.68
N PRO A 22 -3.76 -12.91 17.55
CA PRO A 22 -4.31 -12.61 18.86
C PRO A 22 -5.74 -12.07 18.72
N ALA A 23 -6.66 -12.61 19.52
CA ALA A 23 -8.06 -12.21 19.52
C ALA A 23 -8.43 -11.51 20.83
N PHE A 24 -9.23 -10.47 20.72
CA PHE A 24 -9.86 -9.78 21.85
C PHE A 24 -11.37 -9.80 21.62
N ASP A 25 -12.14 -10.18 22.63
CA ASP A 25 -13.60 -10.38 22.51
C ASP A 25 -14.01 -11.29 21.33
N GLY A 26 -13.23 -12.35 21.09
CA GLY A 26 -13.47 -13.31 20.01
C GLY A 26 -13.17 -12.79 18.60
N LYS A 27 -12.69 -11.55 18.45
CA LYS A 27 -12.32 -10.96 17.17
C LYS A 27 -10.80 -10.92 17.00
N PRO A 28 -10.25 -11.52 15.93
CA PRO A 28 -8.84 -11.40 15.60
C PRO A 28 -8.43 -9.94 15.40
N LEU A 29 -7.27 -9.54 15.92
CA LEU A 29 -6.71 -8.22 15.69
C LEU A 29 -6.43 -7.98 14.20
N SER A 30 -6.54 -6.72 13.79
CA SER A 30 -6.21 -6.30 12.43
C SER A 30 -4.73 -6.57 12.12
N MET A 31 -4.42 -6.85 10.85
CA MET A 31 -3.03 -7.06 10.44
C MET A 31 -2.14 -5.85 10.72
N VAL A 32 -2.69 -4.64 10.71
CA VAL A 32 -1.98 -3.41 11.08
C VAL A 32 -1.45 -3.52 12.51
N LEU A 33 -2.31 -3.88 13.48
CA LEU A 33 -1.92 -3.99 14.88
C LEU A 33 -0.97 -5.18 15.10
N VAL A 34 -1.22 -6.31 14.45
CA VAL A 34 -0.35 -7.50 14.54
C VAL A 34 1.07 -7.16 14.07
N ILE A 35 1.22 -6.53 12.90
CA ILE A 35 2.52 -6.12 12.36
C ILE A 35 3.21 -5.15 13.33
N GLN A 36 2.51 -4.13 13.83
CA GLN A 36 3.08 -3.14 14.75
C GLN A 36 3.62 -3.79 16.03
N MET A 37 2.83 -4.64 16.68
CA MET A 37 3.25 -5.33 17.91
C MET A 37 4.48 -6.20 17.70
N PHE A 38 4.50 -7.03 16.65
CA PHE A 38 5.61 -7.94 16.39
C PHE A 38 6.88 -7.22 15.90
N MET A 39 6.76 -6.14 15.12
CA MET A 39 7.92 -5.36 14.70
C MET A 39 8.55 -4.59 15.87
N LEU A 40 7.73 -4.01 16.76
CA LEU A 40 8.22 -3.38 17.99
C LEU A 40 8.87 -4.40 18.94
N LEU A 41 8.24 -5.56 19.12
CA LEU A 41 8.80 -6.67 19.90
C LEU A 41 10.13 -7.15 19.32
N SER A 42 10.21 -7.34 18.00
CA SER A 42 11.46 -7.69 17.31
C SER A 42 12.55 -6.66 17.56
N GLY A 43 12.21 -5.36 17.50
CA GLY A 43 13.15 -4.27 17.78
C GLY A 43 13.68 -4.33 19.21
N ALA A 44 12.79 -4.53 20.19
CA ALA A 44 13.15 -4.70 21.59
C ALA A 44 14.06 -5.92 21.80
N LEU A 45 13.71 -7.08 21.23
CA LEU A 45 14.51 -8.30 21.32
C LEU A 45 15.89 -8.13 20.68
N ILE A 46 15.99 -7.43 19.55
CA ILE A 46 17.29 -7.12 18.93
C ILE A 46 18.16 -6.31 19.90
N ILE A 47 17.62 -5.28 20.54
CA ILE A 47 18.39 -4.44 21.48
C ILE A 47 18.81 -5.24 22.74
N ILE A 48 17.94 -6.10 23.26
CA ILE A 48 18.21 -6.88 24.49
C ILE A 48 19.22 -8.02 24.22
N ILE A 49 19.05 -8.76 23.14
CA ILE A 49 19.82 -9.98 22.86
C ILE A 49 21.15 -9.65 22.18
N THR A 50 21.19 -8.59 21.37
CA THR A 50 22.43 -8.20 20.67
C THR A 50 23.12 -7.05 21.41
N LYS A 51 24.45 -6.94 21.30
CA LYS A 51 25.23 -5.84 21.89
C LYS A 51 25.07 -4.51 21.13
N THR A 52 23.89 -4.25 20.57
CA THR A 52 23.63 -3.04 19.79
C THR A 52 23.50 -1.85 20.72
N ASN A 53 24.30 -0.81 20.51
CA ASN A 53 24.19 0.45 21.26
C ASN A 53 22.94 1.22 20.79
N PRO A 54 21.91 1.45 21.62
CA PRO A 54 20.71 2.17 21.21
C PRO A 54 21.00 3.57 20.66
N ALA A 55 22.03 4.25 21.19
CA ALA A 55 22.40 5.59 20.76
C ALA A 55 23.01 5.65 19.35
N SER A 56 23.43 4.51 18.77
CA SER A 56 23.90 4.47 17.38
C SER A 56 22.76 4.32 16.37
N ILE A 57 21.58 3.85 16.82
CA ILE A 57 20.42 3.62 15.93
C ILE A 57 19.94 4.95 15.34
N SER A 58 19.71 5.96 16.17
CA SER A 58 19.22 7.27 15.69
C SER A 58 20.25 8.07 14.87
N LYS A 59 21.52 7.66 14.92
CA LYS A 59 22.63 8.30 14.21
C LYS A 59 22.86 7.72 12.82
N ASN A 60 22.36 6.52 12.54
CA ASN A 60 22.57 5.90 11.24
C ASN A 60 21.63 6.48 10.16
N GLU A 61 22.07 6.37 8.90
CA GLU A 61 21.37 6.93 7.75
C GLU A 61 20.01 6.29 7.49
N VAL A 62 19.87 4.99 7.78
CA VAL A 62 18.62 4.25 7.58
C VAL A 62 17.53 4.78 8.50
N PHE A 63 17.82 4.95 9.79
CA PHE A 63 16.87 5.49 10.76
C PHE A 63 16.51 6.94 10.44
N ARG A 64 17.50 7.79 10.14
CA ARG A 64 17.23 9.19 9.78
C ARG A 64 16.35 9.31 8.55
N SER A 65 16.67 8.56 7.48
CA SER A 65 15.86 8.53 6.26
C SER A 65 14.46 8.02 6.53
N GLY A 66 14.33 6.96 7.34
CA GLY A 66 13.04 6.41 7.77
C GLY A 66 12.19 7.43 8.54
N MET A 67 12.78 8.17 9.48
CA MET A 67 12.05 9.18 10.27
C MET A 67 11.58 10.36 9.42
N ILE A 68 12.42 10.83 8.47
CA ILE A 68 12.02 11.87 7.52
C ILE A 68 10.83 11.40 6.68
N ALA A 69 10.90 10.17 6.16
CA ALA A 69 9.85 9.61 5.35
C ALA A 69 8.52 9.44 6.11
N ILE A 70 8.55 9.01 7.38
CA ILE A 70 7.36 8.89 8.23
C ILE A 70 6.65 10.23 8.39
N VAL A 71 7.39 11.30 8.72
CA VAL A 71 6.81 12.64 8.91
C VAL A 71 6.24 13.19 7.60
N ALA A 72 6.98 13.03 6.49
CA ALA A 72 6.53 13.47 5.17
C ALA A 72 5.24 12.76 4.73
N VAL A 73 5.14 11.46 4.99
CA VAL A 73 3.99 10.63 4.56
C VAL A 73 2.78 10.82 5.44
N TYR A 74 2.96 11.03 6.74
CA TYR A 74 1.86 11.21 7.68
C TYR A 74 0.96 12.39 7.28
N GLY A 75 1.55 13.55 6.95
CA GLY A 75 0.77 14.73 6.54
C GLY A 75 -0.03 14.49 5.26
N ILE A 76 0.58 13.83 4.27
CA ILE A 76 -0.08 13.52 2.98
C ILE A 76 -1.23 12.54 3.19
N ALA A 77 -0.98 11.45 3.94
CA ALA A 77 -1.98 10.44 4.22
C ALA A 77 -3.18 11.01 5.00
N TRP A 78 -2.92 11.84 6.01
CA TRP A 78 -3.97 12.45 6.83
C TRP A 78 -4.85 13.42 6.02
N MET A 79 -4.24 14.27 5.19
CA MET A 79 -4.98 15.18 4.33
C MET A 79 -5.83 14.42 3.31
N ALA A 80 -5.26 13.37 2.69
CA ALA A 80 -6.00 12.55 1.75
C ALA A 80 -7.16 11.81 2.42
N GLU A 81 -6.95 11.18 3.57
CA GLU A 81 -8.01 10.50 4.31
C GLU A 81 -9.14 11.46 4.72
N THR A 82 -8.80 12.69 5.11
CA THR A 82 -9.80 13.73 5.42
C THR A 82 -10.61 14.12 4.18
N MET A 83 -9.96 14.38 3.04
CA MET A 83 -10.64 14.74 1.78
C MET A 83 -11.49 13.58 1.25
N PHE A 84 -10.96 12.37 1.23
CA PHE A 84 -11.71 11.19 0.80
C PHE A 84 -12.89 10.91 1.73
N GLY A 85 -12.70 11.02 3.04
CA GLY A 85 -13.76 10.86 4.02
C GLY A 85 -14.90 11.88 3.82
N ALA A 86 -14.56 13.16 3.58
CA ALA A 86 -15.53 14.22 3.36
C ALA A 86 -16.34 14.04 2.07
N HIS A 87 -15.71 13.54 1.01
CA HIS A 87 -16.31 13.42 -0.34
C HIS A 87 -16.73 11.99 -0.71
N MET A 88 -16.71 11.06 0.27
CA MET A 88 -16.94 9.64 -0.02
C MET A 88 -18.30 9.42 -0.69
N THR A 89 -19.35 10.11 -0.25
CA THR A 89 -20.71 10.00 -0.83
C THR A 89 -20.73 10.35 -2.32
N GLU A 90 -20.06 11.44 -2.73
CA GLU A 90 -19.99 11.85 -4.14
C GLU A 90 -19.14 10.86 -4.94
N ILE A 91 -18.04 10.37 -4.38
CA ILE A 91 -17.21 9.32 -4.98
C ILE A 91 -18.04 8.06 -5.25
N LYS A 92 -18.91 7.64 -4.31
CA LYS A 92 -19.80 6.48 -4.52
C LYS A 92 -20.78 6.72 -5.68
N GLY A 93 -21.35 7.91 -5.78
CA GLY A 93 -22.30 8.28 -6.83
C GLY A 93 -21.66 8.22 -8.22
N VAL A 94 -20.54 8.93 -8.40
CA VAL A 94 -19.83 8.98 -9.69
C VAL A 94 -19.25 7.61 -10.07
N LEU A 95 -18.68 6.88 -9.11
CA LEU A 95 -18.10 5.55 -9.36
C LEU A 95 -19.16 4.56 -9.84
N GLY A 96 -20.36 4.57 -9.25
CA GLY A 96 -21.39 3.60 -9.57
C GLY A 96 -21.95 3.72 -10.98
N GLU A 97 -22.18 4.95 -11.44
CA GLU A 97 -22.66 5.20 -12.80
C GLU A 97 -21.56 4.89 -13.82
N MET A 98 -20.35 5.40 -13.59
CA MET A 98 -19.24 5.27 -14.52
C MET A 98 -18.77 3.82 -14.68
N VAL A 99 -18.72 3.01 -13.61
CA VAL A 99 -18.26 1.62 -13.71
C VAL A 99 -19.30 0.71 -14.36
N LYS A 100 -20.59 1.01 -14.21
CA LYS A 100 -21.65 0.26 -14.91
C LYS A 100 -21.58 0.43 -16.42
N GLU A 101 -21.27 1.64 -16.89
CA GLU A 101 -21.13 1.94 -18.32
C GLU A 101 -19.74 1.57 -18.85
N TYR A 102 -18.71 1.79 -18.05
CA TYR A 102 -17.30 1.57 -18.40
C TYR A 102 -16.59 0.76 -17.31
N PRO A 103 -16.69 -0.58 -17.33
CA PRO A 103 -16.10 -1.45 -16.29
C PRO A 103 -14.59 -1.23 -16.04
N TRP A 104 -13.82 -0.86 -17.08
CA TRP A 104 -12.39 -0.54 -16.96
C TRP A 104 -12.10 0.71 -16.12
N ALA A 105 -13.07 1.61 -15.96
CA ALA A 105 -12.93 2.82 -15.15
C ALA A 105 -12.70 2.49 -13.68
N TYR A 106 -13.11 1.30 -13.22
CA TYR A 106 -12.84 0.82 -11.87
C TYR A 106 -11.32 0.81 -11.56
N ALA A 107 -10.50 0.32 -12.50
CA ALA A 107 -9.06 0.29 -12.34
C ALA A 107 -8.47 1.70 -12.18
N ILE A 108 -8.96 2.68 -12.95
CA ILE A 108 -8.49 4.06 -12.86
C ILE A 108 -8.88 4.68 -11.52
N VAL A 109 -10.12 4.49 -11.08
CA VAL A 109 -10.55 5.05 -9.79
C VAL A 109 -9.76 4.40 -8.65
N LEU A 110 -9.59 3.08 -8.67
CA LEU A 110 -8.78 2.39 -7.66
C LEU A 110 -7.32 2.90 -7.65
N LEU A 111 -6.74 3.18 -8.82
CA LEU A 111 -5.40 3.75 -8.94
C LEU A 111 -5.30 5.15 -8.33
N LEU A 112 -6.28 6.02 -8.63
CA LEU A 112 -6.32 7.37 -8.08
C LEU A 112 -6.54 7.35 -6.56
N VAL A 113 -7.51 6.58 -6.08
CA VAL A 113 -7.79 6.45 -4.64
C VAL A 113 -6.56 5.90 -3.91
N SER A 114 -5.95 4.84 -4.44
CA SER A 114 -4.70 4.30 -3.91
C SER A 114 -3.62 5.37 -3.80
N LYS A 115 -3.46 6.18 -4.85
CA LYS A 115 -2.44 7.20 -4.84
C LYS A 115 -2.66 8.22 -3.74
N PHE A 116 -3.89 8.72 -3.61
CA PHE A 116 -4.20 9.74 -2.63
C PHE A 116 -4.14 9.19 -1.20
N VAL A 117 -4.77 8.05 -0.93
CA VAL A 117 -4.75 7.41 0.40
C VAL A 117 -3.36 6.85 0.74
N ASN A 118 -2.46 6.76 -0.25
CA ASN A 118 -1.07 6.35 -0.11
C ASN A 118 -0.93 4.95 0.56
N SER A 119 -1.89 4.06 0.31
CA SER A 119 -1.98 2.72 0.90
C SER A 119 -2.85 1.79 0.05
N GLN A 120 -2.29 0.67 -0.40
CA GLN A 120 -3.03 -0.39 -1.11
C GLN A 120 -4.20 -0.92 -0.28
N ALA A 121 -3.91 -1.29 0.97
CA ALA A 121 -4.87 -1.93 1.86
C ALA A 121 -6.04 -0.98 2.19
N ALA A 122 -5.74 0.30 2.48
CA ALA A 122 -6.77 1.27 2.80
C ALA A 122 -7.62 1.62 1.57
N ALA A 123 -7.02 1.72 0.38
CA ALA A 123 -7.75 1.95 -0.86
C ALA A 123 -8.70 0.80 -1.20
N LEU A 124 -8.24 -0.45 -1.08
CA LEU A 124 -9.10 -1.62 -1.25
C LEU A 124 -10.22 -1.66 -0.18
N ALA A 125 -9.89 -1.41 1.08
CA ALA A 125 -10.87 -1.37 2.17
C ALA A 125 -11.93 -0.27 1.98
N ALA A 126 -11.57 0.85 1.34
CA ALA A 126 -12.50 1.93 1.03
C ALA A 126 -13.37 1.63 -0.20
N ILE A 127 -12.76 1.17 -1.31
CA ILE A 127 -13.42 1.11 -2.62
C ILE A 127 -14.11 -0.21 -2.89
N VAL A 128 -13.57 -1.34 -2.44
CA VAL A 128 -14.16 -2.67 -2.72
C VAL A 128 -15.57 -2.80 -2.13
N PRO A 129 -15.84 -2.45 -0.86
CA PRO A 129 -17.21 -2.55 -0.32
C PRO A 129 -18.20 -1.64 -1.06
N VAL A 130 -17.75 -0.47 -1.49
CA VAL A 130 -18.56 0.48 -2.28
C VAL A 130 -18.91 -0.11 -3.64
N ALA A 131 -17.92 -0.62 -4.36
CA ALA A 131 -18.10 -1.23 -5.68
C ALA A 131 -19.06 -2.44 -5.62
N LEU A 132 -18.93 -3.28 -4.60
CA LEU A 132 -19.86 -4.40 -4.40
C LEU A 132 -21.28 -3.91 -4.10
N ALA A 133 -21.44 -2.88 -3.26
CA ALA A 133 -22.75 -2.35 -2.88
C ALA A 133 -23.53 -1.74 -4.06
N ILE A 134 -22.84 -1.23 -5.07
CA ILE A 134 -23.46 -0.64 -6.28
C ILE A 134 -23.58 -1.63 -7.45
N GLY A 135 -23.20 -2.90 -7.23
CA GLY A 135 -23.37 -4.00 -8.18
C GLY A 135 -22.24 -4.18 -9.19
N VAL A 136 -21.03 -3.69 -8.90
CA VAL A 136 -19.84 -3.99 -9.73
C VAL A 136 -19.53 -5.48 -9.62
N ASP A 137 -19.34 -6.12 -10.77
CA ASP A 137 -18.96 -7.54 -10.81
C ASP A 137 -17.64 -7.77 -10.04
N PRO A 138 -17.59 -8.71 -9.07
CA PRO A 138 -16.36 -9.08 -8.37
C PRO A 138 -15.20 -9.43 -9.31
N ALA A 139 -15.47 -9.96 -10.51
CA ALA A 139 -14.46 -10.26 -11.51
C ALA A 139 -13.70 -8.99 -11.96
N TYR A 140 -14.39 -7.88 -12.18
CA TYR A 140 -13.73 -6.59 -12.49
C TYR A 140 -12.85 -6.09 -11.35
N ILE A 141 -13.29 -6.31 -10.11
CA ILE A 141 -12.54 -5.93 -8.90
C ILE A 141 -11.24 -6.72 -8.82
N VAL A 142 -11.31 -8.06 -8.95
CA VAL A 142 -10.14 -8.93 -8.88
C VAL A 142 -9.20 -8.68 -10.06
N ALA A 143 -9.73 -8.59 -11.28
CA ALA A 143 -8.96 -8.34 -12.50
C ALA A 143 -8.19 -7.01 -12.44
N SER A 144 -8.75 -6.02 -11.73
CA SER A 144 -8.14 -4.69 -11.57
C SER A 144 -7.40 -4.51 -10.25
N ALA A 145 -7.29 -5.54 -9.41
CA ALA A 145 -6.64 -5.45 -8.10
C ALA A 145 -5.22 -4.83 -8.15
N PRO A 146 -4.37 -5.08 -9.16
CA PRO A 146 -3.06 -4.45 -9.26
C PRO A 146 -3.11 -2.91 -9.31
N ALA A 147 -4.23 -2.32 -9.74
CA ALA A 147 -4.43 -0.87 -9.73
C ALA A 147 -4.40 -0.26 -8.33
N CYS A 148 -4.55 -1.06 -7.26
CA CYS A 148 -4.33 -0.56 -5.90
C CYS A 148 -2.87 -0.16 -5.62
N TYR A 149 -1.92 -0.37 -6.54
CA TYR A 149 -0.55 0.12 -6.47
C TYR A 149 -0.39 1.47 -7.19
N GLY A 150 -1.02 2.54 -6.71
CA GLY A 150 -0.92 3.88 -7.32
C GLY A 150 0.12 4.81 -6.70
N TYR A 151 0.73 4.42 -5.58
CA TYR A 151 1.54 5.34 -4.79
C TYR A 151 2.83 5.81 -5.48
N TYR A 152 3.31 5.11 -6.51
CA TYR A 152 4.45 5.56 -7.31
C TYR A 152 4.16 6.86 -8.09
N ILE A 153 2.90 7.23 -8.37
CA ILE A 153 2.56 8.37 -9.27
C ILE A 153 3.04 9.72 -8.72
N LEU A 154 3.04 9.89 -7.39
CA LEU A 154 3.81 10.96 -6.75
C LEU A 154 4.81 10.25 -5.84
N PRO A 155 6.11 10.49 -5.96
CA PRO A 155 7.16 9.72 -5.28
C PRO A 155 7.28 10.17 -3.81
N THR A 156 6.17 10.06 -3.09
CA THR A 156 6.00 10.49 -1.70
C THR A 156 6.05 9.31 -0.75
N TYR A 157 6.03 8.07 -1.26
CA TYR A 157 6.05 6.86 -0.43
C TYR A 157 7.46 6.63 0.14
N PRO A 158 7.61 6.13 1.39
CA PRO A 158 8.92 5.98 2.02
C PRO A 158 9.92 5.16 1.23
N SER A 159 9.45 4.10 0.56
CA SER A 159 10.33 3.25 -0.26
C SER A 159 10.87 4.00 -1.47
N ASP A 160 10.10 4.91 -2.06
CA ASP A 160 10.52 5.69 -3.23
C ASP A 160 11.61 6.69 -2.81
N LEU A 161 11.38 7.38 -1.69
CA LEU A 161 12.35 8.30 -1.11
C LEU A 161 13.63 7.56 -0.69
N ALA A 162 13.50 6.41 -0.04
CA ALA A 162 14.64 5.58 0.34
C ALA A 162 15.40 5.07 -0.90
N ALA A 163 14.70 4.66 -1.96
CA ALA A 163 15.33 4.21 -3.20
C ALA A 163 16.16 5.33 -3.85
N ILE A 164 15.65 6.58 -3.84
CA ILE A 164 16.43 7.75 -4.29
C ILE A 164 17.67 7.97 -3.40
N GLN A 165 17.51 7.92 -2.08
CA GLN A 165 18.62 8.19 -1.14
C GLN A 165 19.69 7.09 -1.15
N PHE A 166 19.32 5.84 -1.41
CA PHE A 166 20.24 4.71 -1.46
C PHE A 166 20.89 4.51 -2.83
N ASP A 167 20.37 5.15 -3.89
CA ASP A 167 20.92 5.01 -5.23
C ASP A 167 22.23 5.80 -5.41
N ARG A 168 23.35 5.08 -5.27
CA ARG A 168 24.70 5.62 -5.48
C ARG A 168 25.02 5.97 -6.94
N SER A 169 24.25 5.46 -7.90
CA SER A 169 24.45 5.75 -9.32
C SER A 169 23.86 7.11 -9.74
N GLY A 170 22.94 7.67 -8.94
CA GLY A 170 22.23 8.91 -9.24
C GLY A 170 21.22 8.78 -10.39
N THR A 171 20.91 7.57 -10.84
CA THR A 171 19.96 7.33 -11.95
C THR A 171 18.50 7.42 -11.48
N THR A 172 18.24 7.20 -10.19
CA THR A 172 16.95 7.31 -9.52
C THR A 172 16.80 8.70 -8.93
N HIS A 173 15.93 9.51 -9.53
CA HIS A 173 15.77 10.91 -9.11
C HIS A 173 14.37 11.45 -9.41
N ILE A 174 14.06 12.58 -8.78
CA ILE A 174 12.92 13.42 -9.11
C ILE A 174 13.45 14.56 -9.98
N GLY A 175 12.88 14.72 -11.18
CA GLY A 175 13.22 15.77 -12.13
C GLY A 175 12.56 17.11 -11.78
N ARG A 176 12.30 17.93 -12.80
CA ARG A 176 11.75 19.29 -12.60
C ARG A 176 10.36 19.32 -11.96
N PHE A 177 9.54 18.29 -12.19
CA PHE A 177 8.18 18.19 -11.68
C PHE A 177 8.05 16.97 -10.77
N VAL A 178 7.16 17.03 -9.79
CA VAL A 178 6.94 15.91 -8.83
C VAL A 178 6.52 14.62 -9.54
N ILE A 179 5.79 14.73 -10.65
CA ILE A 179 5.37 13.61 -11.52
C ILE A 179 6.45 13.16 -12.51
N ASN A 180 7.55 13.90 -12.63
CA ASN A 180 8.65 13.55 -13.53
C ASN A 180 9.74 12.87 -12.71
N HIS A 181 9.65 11.56 -12.53
CA HIS A 181 10.63 10.79 -11.75
C HIS A 181 10.80 9.37 -12.28
N SER A 182 11.88 8.70 -11.85
CA SER A 182 12.31 7.39 -12.37
C SER A 182 11.30 6.24 -12.17
N PHE A 183 10.28 6.41 -11.32
CA PHE A 183 9.31 5.35 -10.99
C PHE A 183 8.05 5.36 -11.87
N ILE A 184 7.75 6.44 -12.61
CA ILE A 184 6.53 6.52 -13.43
C ILE A 184 6.47 5.40 -14.45
N LEU A 185 7.51 5.26 -15.27
CA LEU A 185 7.49 4.31 -16.38
C LEU A 185 7.45 2.85 -15.88
N PRO A 186 8.31 2.41 -14.94
CA PRO A 186 8.20 1.07 -14.37
C PRO A 186 6.85 0.81 -13.70
N GLY A 187 6.31 1.79 -12.95
CA GLY A 187 5.03 1.66 -12.26
C GLY A 187 3.85 1.51 -13.23
N LEU A 188 3.79 2.35 -14.27
CA LEU A 188 2.75 2.28 -15.29
C LEU A 188 2.79 0.97 -16.08
N ILE A 189 3.99 0.51 -16.44
CA ILE A 189 4.16 -0.79 -17.12
C ILE A 189 3.70 -1.91 -16.20
N GLY A 190 4.19 -1.94 -14.95
CA GLY A 190 3.85 -2.99 -14.00
C GLY A 190 2.35 -3.07 -13.72
N VAL A 191 1.72 -1.95 -13.35
CA VAL A 191 0.28 -1.90 -13.07
C VAL A 191 -0.54 -2.15 -14.33
N GLY A 192 -0.21 -1.46 -15.43
CA GLY A 192 -0.94 -1.56 -16.68
C GLY A 192 -0.96 -2.98 -17.22
N VAL A 193 0.21 -3.61 -17.35
CA VAL A 193 0.32 -5.00 -17.82
C VAL A 193 -0.40 -5.96 -16.86
N SER A 194 -0.23 -5.79 -15.54
CA SER A 194 -0.88 -6.67 -14.56
C SER A 194 -2.41 -6.57 -14.62
N CYS A 195 -2.96 -5.36 -14.78
CA CYS A 195 -4.40 -5.17 -14.97
C CYS A 195 -4.87 -5.76 -16.32
N VAL A 196 -4.17 -5.52 -17.43
CA VAL A 196 -4.55 -6.10 -18.74
C VAL A 196 -4.60 -7.62 -18.66
N PHE A 197 -3.56 -8.26 -18.11
CA PHE A 197 -3.56 -9.71 -17.97
C PHE A 197 -4.57 -10.21 -16.93
N GLY A 198 -4.84 -9.45 -15.86
CA GLY A 198 -5.91 -9.75 -14.92
C GLY A 198 -7.27 -9.85 -15.62
N TRP A 199 -7.56 -8.93 -16.55
CA TRP A 199 -8.78 -8.93 -17.36
C TRP A 199 -8.80 -10.06 -18.39
N VAL A 200 -7.68 -10.29 -19.08
CA VAL A 200 -7.54 -11.42 -20.02
C VAL A 200 -7.81 -12.74 -19.31
N PHE A 201 -7.22 -12.96 -18.13
CA PHE A 201 -7.45 -14.20 -17.37
C PHE A 201 -8.89 -14.30 -16.87
N ALA A 202 -9.47 -13.20 -16.38
CA ALA A 202 -10.85 -13.20 -15.93
C ALA A 202 -11.82 -13.61 -17.08
N ALA A 203 -11.61 -13.10 -18.29
CA ALA A 203 -12.37 -13.52 -19.47
C ALA A 203 -12.07 -14.97 -19.90
N MET A 204 -10.80 -15.37 -19.93
CA MET A 204 -10.40 -16.74 -20.32
C MET A 204 -11.00 -17.83 -19.40
N TYR A 205 -11.14 -17.53 -18.11
CA TYR A 205 -11.72 -18.45 -17.13
C TYR A 205 -13.25 -18.32 -17.00
N GLY A 206 -13.89 -17.46 -17.79
CA GLY A 206 -15.34 -17.28 -17.80
C GLY A 206 -15.88 -16.53 -16.57
N PHE A 207 -15.06 -15.72 -15.92
CA PHE A 207 -15.48 -14.80 -14.86
C PHE A 207 -16.04 -13.48 -15.42
N LEU A 208 -15.73 -13.14 -16.69
CA LEU A 208 -16.21 -11.98 -17.43
C LEU A 208 -16.96 -12.39 -18.71
#